data_AF-A0A2M9EVU2-F1
#
_entry.id   AF-A0A2M9EVU2-F1
#
_cell.length_a   1.000
_cell.length_b   1.000
_cell.length_c   1.000
_cell.angle_alpha   90.00
_cell.angle_beta   90.00
_cell.angle_gamma   90.00
#
_symmetry.space_group_name_H-M   'P 1'
#
loop_
_entity.id
_entity.type
_entity.pdbx_description
1 polymer ?
#
loop_
_entity_poly.entity_id
_entity_poly.type
_entity_poly.pdbx_seq_one_letter_code
_entity_poly.pdbx_strand_id
1 'polypeptide(L)'
;MGALANLLKNSPREATEARGESQESQESQGGTLQTTGAKSQESQESQGGMVCNEANPALRRARWLALCADEWLPLETVHGLSDADLEAAEDLPLYDRRRYLHTVAEGRQMAMGRLPEGFTKKAYCDGCGAVWMPEGHPDHLQACPWCLHRLAGVSLPRPMVPCGDCVFFLPYPGNPAAGTGQCSVGHRSRWAMQLHACQEFWPKVLDKAGNNKAE
;
A
#
# COMPACT_ATOMS: atom_id res chain seq x y z
N MET A 1 6.66 0.68 14.50
CA MET A 1 7.14 1.31 13.25
C MET A 1 5.91 1.65 12.42
N GLY A 2 5.61 2.94 12.24
CA GLY A 2 4.33 3.43 11.73
C GLY A 2 4.09 3.08 10.25
N ALA A 3 2.82 2.86 9.90
CA ALA A 3 2.36 2.50 8.55
C ALA A 3 2.82 3.48 7.46
N LEU A 4 3.06 4.73 7.85
CA LEU A 4 3.48 5.83 6.99
C LEU A 4 4.86 5.61 6.33
N ALA A 5 5.78 4.92 7.01
CA ALA A 5 7.13 4.66 6.49
C ALA A 5 7.17 3.68 5.30
N ASN A 6 6.13 2.86 5.14
CA ASN A 6 6.02 1.93 4.01
C ASN A 6 5.33 2.57 2.79
N LEU A 7 4.45 3.56 3.00
CA LEU A 7 3.75 4.24 1.91
C LEU A 7 4.70 5.11 1.07
N LEU A 8 5.61 5.83 1.75
CA LEU A 8 6.56 6.74 1.09
C LEU A 8 7.61 6.01 0.22
N LYS A 9 7.80 4.70 0.39
CA LYS A 9 8.78 3.92 -0.39
C LYS A 9 8.24 3.42 -1.73
N ASN A 10 6.92 3.34 -1.88
CA ASN A 10 6.27 2.73 -3.05
C ASN A 10 5.48 3.72 -3.92
N SER A 11 5.64 5.03 -3.71
CA SER A 11 5.04 6.01 -4.62
C SER A 11 5.78 5.96 -5.96
N PRO A 12 5.12 5.60 -7.08
CA PRO A 12 5.73 5.70 -8.39
C PRO A 12 5.99 7.19 -8.63
N ARG A 13 7.27 7.59 -8.60
CA ARG A 13 7.68 8.89 -9.14
C ARG A 13 7.32 8.86 -10.62
N GLU A 14 6.18 9.45 -10.97
CA GLU A 14 5.94 9.84 -12.35
C GLU A 14 7.13 10.69 -12.78
N ALA A 15 7.88 10.17 -13.75
CA ALA A 15 9.00 10.84 -14.37
C ALA A 15 8.44 11.99 -15.22
N THR A 16 8.20 13.14 -14.59
CA THR A 16 8.12 14.41 -15.30
C THR A 16 9.54 14.82 -15.67
N GLU A 17 9.94 14.48 -16.89
CA GLU A 17 11.14 15.01 -17.53
C GLU A 17 11.01 16.54 -17.65
N ALA A 18 11.58 17.26 -16.68
CA ALA A 18 11.76 18.69 -16.75
C ALA A 18 13.05 19.01 -17.51
N ARG A 19 12.83 19.55 -18.70
CA ARG A 19 13.79 20.22 -19.59
C ARG A 19 14.56 21.29 -18.80
N GLY A 20 15.88 21.23 -18.89
CA GLY A 20 16.79 22.11 -18.17
C GLY A 20 16.70 23.57 -18.61
N GLU A 21 16.75 24.45 -17.61
CA GLU A 21 17.10 25.85 -17.77
C GLU A 21 18.23 26.19 -16.79
N SER A 22 19.33 26.67 -17.37
CA SER A 22 20.50 27.18 -16.70
C SER A 22 20.15 28.45 -15.92
N GLN A 23 20.52 28.52 -14.64
CA GLN A 23 20.60 29.79 -13.91
C GLN A 23 22.04 30.12 -13.57
N GLU A 24 22.48 31.21 -14.19
CA GLU A 24 23.74 31.90 -13.99
C GLU A 24 23.65 32.81 -12.75
N SER A 25 24.77 32.85 -12.03
CA SER A 25 25.07 33.54 -10.79
C SER A 25 24.87 35.05 -10.87
N GLN A 26 24.30 35.67 -9.83
CA GLN A 26 24.73 37.01 -9.40
C GLN A 26 24.66 37.15 -7.86
N GLU A 27 25.86 37.28 -7.28
CA GLU A 27 26.12 37.90 -5.99
C GLU A 27 25.62 39.35 -5.99
N SER A 28 25.03 39.80 -4.88
CA SER A 28 25.19 41.20 -4.48
C SER A 28 25.17 41.35 -2.96
N GLN A 29 26.11 42.19 -2.53
CA GLN A 29 26.54 42.45 -1.18
C GLN A 29 25.74 43.60 -0.54
N GLY A 30 25.70 43.62 0.79
CA GLY A 30 25.91 44.83 1.57
C GLY A 30 24.67 45.68 1.90
N GLY A 31 24.44 45.89 3.20
CA GLY A 31 23.49 46.91 3.65
C GLY A 31 23.08 46.81 5.10
N THR A 32 24.02 46.93 6.04
CA THR A 32 23.71 47.18 7.45
C THR A 32 23.32 48.65 7.62
N LEU A 33 22.10 48.93 8.08
CA LEU A 33 21.69 50.26 8.54
C LEU A 33 20.95 50.12 9.88
N GLN A 34 21.61 50.63 10.91
CA GLN A 34 21.05 50.85 12.23
C GLN A 34 20.14 52.08 12.18
N THR A 35 18.91 51.93 12.67
CA THR A 35 18.06 53.07 13.03
C THR A 35 17.56 52.87 14.46
N THR A 36 18.07 53.73 15.32
CA THR A 36 17.66 53.92 16.70
C THR A 36 16.36 54.71 16.80
N GLY A 37 15.44 54.25 17.65
CA GLY A 37 14.60 55.11 18.46
C GLY A 37 13.18 55.37 17.96
N ALA A 38 12.20 54.88 18.73
CA ALA A 38 11.10 55.67 19.27
C ALA A 38 10.26 54.77 20.20
N LYS A 39 10.21 55.14 21.49
CA LYS A 39 9.27 54.56 22.45
C LYS A 39 7.90 55.18 22.20
N SER A 40 6.98 54.42 21.62
CA SER A 40 5.55 54.70 21.67
C SER A 40 4.90 53.75 22.68
N GLN A 41 4.38 54.32 23.76
CA GLN A 41 3.41 53.65 24.63
C GLN A 41 2.11 53.52 23.84
N GLU A 42 1.88 52.36 23.26
CA GLU A 42 0.63 52.01 22.59
C GLU A 42 -0.16 51.07 23.50
N SER A 43 -1.45 51.39 23.61
CA SER A 43 -2.45 50.77 24.46
C SER A 43 -2.42 49.24 24.38
N GLN A 44 -2.47 48.61 25.56
CA GLN A 44 -2.70 47.18 25.73
C GLN A 44 -4.16 46.84 25.37
N GLU A 45 -4.52 46.90 24.09
CA GLU A 45 -5.64 46.11 23.60
C GLU A 45 -5.18 44.66 23.54
N SER A 46 -5.86 43.83 24.32
CA SER A 46 -5.73 42.37 24.36
C SER A 46 -5.99 41.79 22.96
N GLN A 47 -4.97 41.84 22.10
CA GLN A 47 -4.86 40.98 20.95
C GLN A 47 -4.70 39.57 21.50
N GLY A 48 -5.84 38.93 21.76
CA GLY A 48 -5.93 37.48 21.88
C GLY A 48 -5.41 36.93 20.57
N GLY A 49 -4.09 36.76 20.50
CA GLY A 49 -3.41 36.16 19.38
C GLY A 49 -4.11 34.85 19.15
N MET A 50 -4.86 34.79 18.05
CA MET A 50 -5.42 33.58 17.51
C MET A 50 -4.21 32.79 17.03
N VAL A 51 -3.50 32.18 17.99
CA VAL A 51 -2.47 31.19 17.71
C VAL A 51 -3.21 30.16 16.88
N CYS A 52 -2.87 30.12 15.59
CA CYS A 52 -3.39 29.17 14.63
C CYS A 52 -3.31 27.80 15.32
N ASN A 53 -4.49 27.24 15.59
CA ASN A 53 -4.69 26.05 16.41
C ASN A 53 -4.21 24.77 15.68
N GLU A 54 -3.15 24.86 14.88
CA GLU A 54 -2.57 23.80 14.06
C GLU A 54 -2.07 22.62 14.92
N ALA A 55 -1.78 22.89 16.19
CA ALA A 55 -1.42 21.87 17.17
C ALA A 55 -2.61 21.19 17.86
N ASN A 56 -3.88 21.56 17.57
CA ASN A 56 -5.02 20.94 18.24
C ASN A 56 -5.32 19.54 17.65
N PRO A 57 -5.05 18.43 18.39
CA PRO A 57 -5.23 17.07 17.87
C PRO A 57 -6.71 16.77 17.54
N ALA A 58 -7.66 17.38 18.24
CA ALA A 58 -9.08 17.20 17.96
C ALA A 58 -9.48 17.82 16.62
N LEU A 59 -8.97 19.02 16.31
CA LEU A 59 -9.22 19.68 15.03
C LEU A 59 -8.56 18.93 13.88
N ARG A 60 -7.36 18.39 14.09
CA ARG A 60 -6.69 17.50 13.13
C ARG A 60 -7.56 16.28 12.85
N ARG A 61 -7.95 15.54 13.88
CA ARG A 61 -8.79 14.34 13.74
C ARG A 61 -10.14 14.65 13.08
N ALA A 62 -10.77 15.79 13.38
CA ALA A 62 -12.00 16.22 12.72
C ALA A 62 -11.82 16.43 11.21
N ARG A 63 -10.69 17.03 10.77
CA ARG A 63 -10.37 17.19 9.34
C ARG A 63 -10.18 15.85 8.64
N TRP A 64 -9.49 14.90 9.26
CA TRP A 64 -9.33 13.54 8.73
C TRP A 64 -10.66 12.78 8.64
N LEU A 65 -11.54 12.94 9.63
CA LEU A 65 -12.88 12.36 9.60
C LEU A 65 -13.73 12.94 8.46
N ALA A 66 -13.67 14.25 8.25
CA ALA A 66 -14.33 14.89 7.11
C ALA A 66 -13.81 14.34 5.77
N LEU A 67 -12.49 14.21 5.62
CA LEU A 67 -11.89 13.61 4.42
C LEU A 67 -12.31 12.16 4.19
N CYS A 68 -12.42 11.34 5.26
CA CYS A 68 -12.94 9.98 5.14
C CYS A 68 -14.40 9.96 4.68
N ALA A 69 -15.25 10.86 5.19
CA ALA A 69 -16.64 10.95 4.77
C ALA A 69 -16.77 11.32 3.29
N ASP A 70 -15.96 12.27 2.82
CA ASP A 70 -15.92 12.68 1.40
C ASP A 70 -15.49 11.54 0.47
N GLU A 71 -14.60 10.67 0.93
CA GLU A 71 -14.11 9.50 0.20
C GLU A 71 -14.98 8.24 0.39
N TRP A 72 -16.12 8.36 1.09
CA TRP A 72 -17.03 7.25 1.39
C TRP A 72 -16.36 6.08 2.13
N LEU A 73 -15.34 6.38 2.93
CA LEU A 73 -14.61 5.40 3.72
C LEU A 73 -15.23 5.24 5.13
N PRO A 74 -15.14 4.05 5.75
CA PRO A 74 -15.62 3.86 7.12
C PRO A 74 -14.87 4.78 8.10
N LEU A 75 -15.59 5.52 8.94
CA LEU A 75 -14.99 6.49 9.88
C LEU A 75 -14.06 5.81 10.90
N GLU A 76 -14.28 4.52 11.16
CA GLU A 76 -13.42 3.69 11.98
C GLU A 76 -11.97 3.73 11.49
N THR A 77 -11.77 3.92 10.17
CA THR A 77 -10.45 4.08 9.52
C THR A 77 -9.61 5.14 10.23
N VAL A 78 -10.19 6.31 10.54
CA VAL A 78 -9.49 7.37 11.27
C VAL A 78 -9.43 7.07 12.77
N HIS A 79 -10.50 6.51 13.35
CA HIS A 79 -10.54 6.25 14.79
C HIS A 79 -9.43 5.30 15.28
N GLY A 80 -9.01 4.36 14.45
CA GLY A 80 -7.88 3.47 14.78
C GLY A 80 -6.50 4.00 14.40
N LEU A 81 -6.39 5.20 13.82
CA LEU A 81 -5.09 5.86 13.61
C LEU A 81 -4.66 6.58 14.89
N SER A 82 -3.36 6.49 15.20
CA SER A 82 -2.77 7.25 16.31
C SER A 82 -2.67 8.73 15.94
N ASP A 83 -2.69 9.62 16.93
CA ASP A 83 -2.52 11.06 16.68
C ASP A 83 -1.17 11.39 16.04
N ALA A 84 -0.13 10.59 16.34
CA ALA A 84 1.19 10.69 15.74
C ALA A 84 1.19 10.33 14.24
N ASP A 85 0.42 9.32 13.82
CA ASP A 85 0.27 9.01 12.40
C ASP A 85 -0.50 10.11 11.66
N LEU A 86 -1.54 10.67 12.29
CA LEU A 86 -2.30 11.79 11.73
C LEU A 86 -1.43 13.04 11.60
N GLU A 87 -0.58 13.31 12.58
CA GLU A 87 0.38 14.42 12.55
C GLU A 87 1.41 14.25 11.45
N ALA A 88 2.04 13.08 11.36
CA ALA A 88 3.04 12.78 10.34
C ALA A 88 2.47 12.82 8.91
N ALA A 89 1.15 12.62 8.76
CA ALA A 89 0.45 12.69 7.47
C ALA A 89 -0.13 14.07 7.15
N GLU A 90 -0.15 15.01 8.10
CA GLU A 90 -0.90 16.26 7.98
C GLU A 90 -0.38 17.16 6.84
N ASP A 91 0.94 17.22 6.71
CA ASP A 91 1.64 18.05 5.73
C ASP A 91 1.65 17.42 4.32
N LEU A 92 1.11 16.22 4.16
CA LEU A 92 1.01 15.59 2.86
C LEU A 92 0.03 16.36 1.95
N PRO A 93 0.31 16.44 0.63
CA PRO A 93 -0.66 16.91 -0.34
C PRO A 93 -2.01 16.21 -0.18
N LEU A 94 -3.12 16.90 -0.47
CA LEU A 94 -4.47 16.34 -0.27
C LEU A 94 -4.66 15.00 -1.00
N TYR A 95 -4.11 14.87 -2.21
CA TYR A 95 -4.12 13.63 -2.98
C TYR A 95 -3.45 12.47 -2.21
N ASP A 96 -2.28 12.71 -1.63
CA ASP A 96 -1.55 11.69 -0.87
C ASP A 96 -2.25 11.33 0.44
N ARG A 97 -2.93 12.29 1.09
CA ARG A 97 -3.77 12.01 2.27
C ARG A 97 -4.95 11.10 1.94
N ARG A 98 -5.63 11.33 0.81
CA ARG A 98 -6.69 10.44 0.32
C ARG A 98 -6.15 9.04 0.05
N ARG A 99 -5.04 8.95 -0.69
CA ARG A 99 -4.38 7.66 -0.96
C ARG A 99 -3.98 6.93 0.32
N TYR A 100 -3.45 7.65 1.30
CA TYR A 100 -3.12 7.10 2.60
C TYR A 100 -4.35 6.49 3.30
N LEU A 101 -5.48 7.21 3.33
CA LEU A 101 -6.73 6.69 3.91
C LEU A 101 -7.21 5.42 3.23
N HIS A 102 -7.19 5.37 1.90
CA HIS A 102 -7.55 4.16 1.14
C HIS A 102 -6.64 3.00 1.50
N THR A 103 -5.31 3.20 1.54
CA THR A 103 -4.38 2.13 1.94
C THR A 103 -4.59 1.65 3.39
N VAL A 104 -4.91 2.55 4.32
CA VAL A 104 -5.25 2.16 5.71
C VAL A 104 -6.55 1.35 5.74
N ALA A 105 -7.57 1.75 4.98
CA ALA A 105 -8.84 1.03 4.87
C ALA A 105 -8.64 -0.37 4.25
N GLU A 106 -7.90 -0.47 3.15
CA GLU A 106 -7.52 -1.74 2.51
C GLU A 106 -6.77 -2.65 3.49
N GLY A 107 -5.77 -2.12 4.21
CA GLY A 107 -5.00 -2.85 5.21
C GLY A 107 -5.87 -3.46 6.31
N ARG A 108 -6.94 -2.77 6.71
CA ARG A 108 -7.91 -3.29 7.69
C ARG A 108 -8.75 -4.42 7.11
N GLN A 109 -9.20 -4.30 5.87
CA GLN A 109 -9.92 -5.38 5.20
C GLN A 109 -9.03 -6.63 5.10
N MET A 110 -7.77 -6.46 4.70
CA MET A 110 -6.79 -7.54 4.62
C MET A 110 -6.50 -8.16 6.00
N ALA A 111 -6.39 -7.37 7.06
CA ALA A 111 -6.23 -7.86 8.43
C ALA A 111 -7.41 -8.73 8.90
N MET A 112 -8.60 -8.51 8.34
CA MET A 112 -9.80 -9.32 8.59
C MET A 112 -9.93 -10.52 7.62
N GLY A 113 -8.94 -10.75 6.74
CA GLY A 113 -8.99 -11.77 5.70
C GLY A 113 -10.01 -11.47 4.58
N ARG A 114 -10.41 -10.20 4.42
CA ARG A 114 -11.35 -9.76 3.39
C ARG A 114 -10.60 -9.14 2.22
N LEU A 115 -11.04 -9.46 1.01
CA LEU A 115 -10.50 -8.92 -0.23
C LEU A 115 -10.89 -7.44 -0.36
N PRO A 116 -9.93 -6.49 -0.44
CA PRO A 116 -10.25 -5.10 -0.64
C PRO A 116 -10.92 -4.83 -2.01
N GLU A 117 -11.68 -3.76 -2.08
CA GLU A 117 -12.29 -3.32 -3.34
C GLU A 117 -11.22 -2.98 -4.38
N GLY A 118 -11.49 -3.29 -5.65
CA GLY A 118 -10.55 -3.08 -6.75
C GLY A 118 -9.45 -4.14 -6.88
N PHE A 119 -9.31 -5.07 -5.93
CA PHE A 119 -8.35 -6.18 -6.04
C PHE A 119 -8.94 -7.29 -6.94
N THR A 120 -8.89 -7.08 -8.25
CA THR A 120 -9.50 -7.96 -9.26
C THR A 120 -8.50 -8.79 -10.05
N LYS A 121 -7.21 -8.45 -9.99
CA LYS A 121 -6.17 -9.07 -10.80
C LYS A 121 -5.49 -10.20 -10.05
N LYS A 122 -5.36 -11.37 -10.66
CA LYS A 122 -4.52 -12.46 -10.14
C LYS A 122 -3.04 -12.14 -10.39
N ALA A 123 -2.23 -12.20 -9.33
CA ALA A 123 -0.77 -12.11 -9.40
C ALA A 123 -0.12 -13.23 -8.57
N TYR A 124 1.20 -13.38 -8.71
CA TYR A 124 1.99 -14.39 -8.02
C TYR A 124 3.05 -13.72 -7.15
N CYS A 125 3.07 -14.07 -5.86
CA CYS A 125 4.01 -13.52 -4.91
C CYS A 125 4.98 -14.59 -4.39
N ASP A 126 6.28 -14.29 -4.33
CA ASP A 126 7.31 -15.20 -3.80
C ASP A 126 7.12 -15.54 -2.32
N GLY A 127 6.37 -14.73 -1.58
CA GLY A 127 6.08 -14.97 -0.17
C GLY A 127 4.71 -15.59 0.09
N CYS A 128 3.78 -15.54 -0.85
CA CYS A 128 2.39 -15.95 -0.61
C CYS A 128 1.85 -16.96 -1.62
N GLY A 129 2.47 -17.14 -2.79
CA GLY A 129 1.87 -17.84 -3.91
C GLY A 129 0.87 -16.95 -4.66
N ALA A 130 -0.24 -17.52 -5.13
CA ALA A 130 -1.25 -16.76 -5.88
C ALA A 130 -2.07 -15.83 -4.97
N VAL A 131 -2.20 -14.56 -5.37
CA VAL A 131 -2.88 -13.50 -4.61
C VAL A 131 -3.71 -12.60 -5.54
N TRP A 132 -4.69 -11.92 -4.96
CA TRP A 132 -5.38 -10.82 -5.64
C TRP A 132 -4.61 -9.51 -5.45
N MET A 133 -4.56 -8.71 -6.51
CA MET A 133 -3.93 -7.40 -6.57
C MET A 133 -4.83 -6.41 -7.32
N PRO A 134 -4.66 -5.10 -7.12
CA PRO A 134 -5.25 -4.09 -7.98
C PRO A 134 -4.75 -4.21 -9.42
N GLU A 135 -5.55 -3.70 -10.36
CA GLU A 135 -5.11 -3.54 -11.75
C GLU A 135 -3.84 -2.66 -11.84
N GLY A 136 -3.04 -2.89 -12.88
CA GLY A 136 -1.77 -2.17 -13.09
C GLY A 136 -0.56 -2.69 -12.30
N HIS A 137 -0.75 -3.57 -11.31
CA HIS A 137 0.37 -4.27 -10.67
C HIS A 137 0.99 -5.32 -11.61
N PRO A 138 2.30 -5.63 -11.46
CA PRO A 138 2.94 -6.70 -12.22
C PRO A 138 2.37 -8.07 -11.84
N ASP A 139 2.44 -9.01 -12.79
CA ASP A 139 1.92 -10.38 -12.59
C ASP A 139 2.72 -11.18 -11.57
N HIS A 140 3.95 -10.74 -11.28
CA HIS A 140 4.85 -11.36 -10.34
C HIS A 140 5.44 -10.32 -9.36
N LEU A 141 5.46 -10.66 -8.08
CA LEU A 141 5.81 -9.78 -6.98
C LEU A 141 6.76 -10.48 -6.02
N GLN A 142 7.85 -9.82 -5.65
CA GLN A 142 8.74 -10.33 -4.60
C GLN A 142 8.02 -10.36 -3.24
N ALA A 143 7.23 -9.33 -2.94
CA ALA A 143 6.38 -9.26 -1.76
C ALA A 143 5.06 -8.56 -2.10
N CYS A 144 3.94 -9.09 -1.59
CA CYS A 144 2.63 -8.48 -1.76
C CYS A 144 2.12 -7.93 -0.42
N PRO A 145 1.12 -7.02 -0.43
CA PRO A 145 0.53 -6.48 0.80
C PRO A 145 0.02 -7.56 1.76
N TRP A 146 -0.40 -8.71 1.23
CA TRP A 146 -0.88 -9.85 2.01
C TRP A 146 0.21 -10.58 2.82
N CYS A 147 1.50 -10.39 2.52
CA CYS A 147 2.59 -11.13 3.19
C CYS A 147 2.58 -10.93 4.72
N LEU A 148 2.41 -9.70 5.19
CA LEU A 148 2.38 -9.41 6.62
C LEU A 148 1.17 -10.07 7.32
N HIS A 149 0.03 -10.10 6.64
CA HIS A 149 -1.19 -10.73 7.15
C HIS A 149 -1.08 -12.26 7.16
N ARG A 150 -0.46 -12.87 6.13
CA ARG A 150 -0.16 -14.32 6.11
C ARG A 150 0.75 -14.71 7.27
N LEU A 151 1.81 -13.93 7.51
CA LEU A 151 2.73 -14.17 8.63
C LEU A 151 2.03 -14.03 9.99
N ALA A 152 1.02 -13.17 10.09
CA ALA A 152 0.15 -13.06 11.25
C ALA A 152 -0.91 -14.17 11.37
N GLY A 153 -0.92 -15.16 10.47
CA GLY A 153 -1.86 -16.29 10.48
C GLY A 153 -3.26 -15.95 9.94
N VAL A 154 -3.43 -14.80 9.28
CA VAL A 154 -4.70 -14.43 8.66
C VAL A 154 -4.93 -15.27 7.41
N SER A 155 -6.15 -15.80 7.23
CA SER A 155 -6.55 -16.51 6.02
C SER A 155 -6.64 -15.54 4.83
N LEU A 156 -5.94 -15.84 3.74
CA LEU A 156 -5.95 -15.02 2.53
C LEU A 156 -7.10 -15.46 1.60
N PRO A 157 -7.88 -14.52 1.03
CA PRO A 157 -8.76 -14.83 -0.09
C PRO A 157 -7.89 -15.19 -1.30
N ARG A 158 -7.98 -16.45 -1.76
CA ARG A 158 -7.15 -16.95 -2.85
C ARG A 158 -7.86 -16.83 -4.19
N PRO A 159 -7.14 -16.43 -5.26
CA PRO A 159 -7.65 -16.58 -6.61
C PRO A 159 -7.80 -18.06 -6.96
N MET A 160 -8.70 -18.35 -7.88
CA MET A 160 -8.90 -19.70 -8.39
C MET A 160 -7.73 -20.11 -9.29
N VAL A 161 -7.13 -21.26 -9.01
CA VAL A 161 -5.93 -21.76 -9.68
C VAL A 161 -6.09 -23.22 -10.11
N PRO A 162 -5.49 -23.63 -11.24
CA PRO A 162 -5.42 -25.03 -11.64
C PRO A 162 -4.26 -25.73 -10.91
N CYS A 163 -4.46 -26.97 -10.45
CA CYS A 163 -3.40 -27.75 -9.82
C CYS A 163 -2.20 -28.01 -10.74
N GLY A 164 -2.42 -28.13 -12.06
CA GLY A 164 -1.39 -28.44 -13.05
C GLY A 164 -0.25 -27.41 -13.08
N ASP A 165 -0.55 -26.17 -12.70
CA ASP A 165 0.41 -25.07 -12.62
C ASP A 165 1.13 -25.00 -11.27
N CYS A 166 0.81 -25.89 -10.32
CA CYS A 166 1.38 -25.90 -8.98
C CYS A 166 2.63 -26.79 -8.89
N VAL A 167 3.69 -26.35 -8.21
CA VAL A 167 4.90 -27.18 -7.97
C VAL A 167 4.61 -28.43 -7.14
N PHE A 168 3.57 -28.39 -6.31
CA PHE A 168 3.19 -29.51 -5.44
C PHE A 168 2.33 -30.57 -6.13
N PHE A 169 1.91 -30.35 -7.37
CA PHE A 169 1.08 -31.29 -8.11
C PHE A 169 1.91 -32.43 -8.70
N LEU A 170 1.55 -33.65 -8.30
CA LEU A 170 2.15 -34.89 -8.77
C LEU A 170 1.19 -35.52 -9.80
N PRO A 171 1.49 -35.46 -11.11
CA PRO A 171 0.63 -36.05 -12.12
C PRO A 171 0.61 -37.58 -11.99
N TYR A 172 -0.55 -38.20 -12.24
CA TYR A 172 -0.63 -39.67 -12.25
C TYR A 172 0.12 -40.25 -13.46
N PRO A 173 1.05 -41.22 -13.29
CA PRO A 173 1.90 -41.72 -14.37
C PRO A 173 1.14 -42.34 -15.54
N GLY A 174 -0.01 -42.96 -15.28
CA GLY A 174 -0.80 -43.64 -16.32
C GLY A 174 -1.56 -42.70 -17.26
N ASN A 175 -1.71 -41.42 -16.92
CA ASN A 175 -2.35 -40.41 -17.78
C ASN A 175 -1.89 -38.99 -17.39
N PRO A 176 -0.66 -38.59 -17.71
CA PRO A 176 -0.09 -37.33 -17.21
C PRO A 176 -0.70 -36.07 -17.86
N ALA A 177 -1.20 -36.16 -19.09
CA ALA A 177 -1.67 -35.01 -19.85
C ALA A 177 -3.12 -34.60 -19.52
N ALA A 178 -3.97 -35.54 -19.09
CA ALA A 178 -5.39 -35.30 -18.79
C ALA A 178 -5.83 -35.88 -17.44
N GLY A 179 -4.91 -36.48 -16.68
CA GLY A 179 -5.23 -37.24 -15.49
C GLY A 179 -5.44 -36.41 -14.24
N THR A 180 -6.15 -37.04 -13.31
CA THR A 180 -6.10 -36.70 -11.90
C THR A 180 -4.65 -36.79 -11.41
N GLY A 181 -4.28 -35.92 -10.47
CA GLY A 181 -3.00 -36.02 -9.77
C GLY A 181 -3.19 -35.90 -8.27
N GLN A 182 -2.11 -36.07 -7.54
CA GLN A 182 -2.08 -35.91 -6.08
C GLN A 182 -1.40 -34.59 -5.71
N CYS A 183 -1.76 -34.04 -4.56
CA CYS A 183 -1.05 -32.93 -3.96
C CYS A 183 -0.05 -33.48 -2.94
N SER A 184 1.24 -33.17 -3.11
CA SER A 184 2.29 -33.60 -2.17
C SER A 184 2.11 -33.02 -0.75
N VAL A 185 1.36 -31.93 -0.60
CA VAL A 185 1.01 -31.32 0.69
C VAL A 185 -0.18 -32.01 1.38
N GLY A 186 -0.78 -33.03 0.74
CA GLY A 186 -1.85 -33.84 1.34
C GLY A 186 -3.27 -33.27 1.16
N HIS A 187 -3.46 -32.26 0.31
CA HIS A 187 -4.80 -31.87 -0.12
C HIS A 187 -5.47 -32.94 -1.00
N ARG A 188 -6.80 -32.90 -1.10
CA ARG A 188 -7.56 -33.83 -1.95
C ARG A 188 -7.05 -33.80 -3.39
N SER A 189 -6.97 -34.97 -4.01
CA SER A 189 -6.66 -35.12 -5.43
C SER A 189 -7.63 -34.29 -6.28
N ARG A 190 -7.09 -33.56 -7.25
CA ARG A 190 -7.85 -32.75 -8.20
C ARG A 190 -7.32 -33.01 -9.61
N TRP A 191 -8.14 -32.67 -10.60
CA TRP A 191 -7.70 -32.65 -11.99
C TRP A 191 -6.74 -31.49 -12.20
N ALA A 192 -5.74 -31.68 -13.07
CA ALA A 192 -4.73 -30.65 -13.34
C ALA A 192 -5.36 -29.28 -13.69
N MET A 193 -6.39 -29.27 -14.55
CA MET A 193 -7.04 -28.03 -15.00
C MET A 193 -8.21 -27.56 -14.13
N GLN A 194 -8.54 -28.27 -13.04
CA GLN A 194 -9.67 -27.87 -12.20
C GLN A 194 -9.33 -26.64 -11.36
N LEU A 195 -10.03 -25.55 -11.64
CA LEU A 195 -9.92 -24.31 -10.87
C LEU A 195 -10.48 -24.50 -9.45
N HIS A 196 -9.70 -24.09 -8.45
CA HIS A 196 -10.11 -24.08 -7.05
C HIS A 196 -9.26 -23.08 -6.26
N ALA A 197 -9.75 -22.66 -5.09
CA ALA A 197 -8.95 -21.92 -4.13
C ALA A 197 -8.04 -22.89 -3.36
N CYS A 198 -6.74 -22.64 -3.37
CA CYS A 198 -5.74 -23.45 -2.68
C CYS A 198 -4.82 -22.54 -1.86
N GLN A 199 -4.72 -22.81 -0.56
CA GLN A 199 -3.92 -21.99 0.36
C GLN A 199 -2.40 -22.20 0.19
N GLU A 200 -2.02 -23.39 -0.29
CA GLU A 200 -0.64 -23.81 -0.50
C GLU A 200 -0.25 -23.82 -1.99
N PHE A 201 -1.01 -23.13 -2.85
CA PHE A 201 -0.66 -23.05 -4.26
C PHE A 201 0.65 -22.29 -4.45
N TRP A 202 1.57 -22.90 -5.19
CA TRP A 202 2.81 -22.26 -5.61
C TRP A 202 3.00 -22.43 -7.11
N PRO A 203 3.10 -21.33 -7.89
CA PRO A 203 3.24 -21.45 -9.33
C PRO A 203 4.55 -22.15 -9.69
N LYS A 204 4.51 -23.03 -10.69
CA LYS A 204 5.72 -23.45 -11.39
C LYS A 204 6.37 -22.21 -11.98
N VAL A 205 7.61 -21.94 -11.59
CA VAL A 205 8.37 -20.85 -12.19
C VAL A 205 8.67 -21.28 -13.62
N LEU A 206 7.87 -20.76 -14.55
CA LEU A 206 8.20 -20.84 -15.97
C LEU A 206 9.32 -19.82 -16.20
N ASP A 207 10.41 -20.26 -16.80
CA ASP A 207 11.41 -19.34 -17.31
C ASP A 207 10.78 -18.41 -18.38
N LYS A 208 11.50 -17.37 -18.81
CA LYS A 208 10.99 -16.45 -19.85
C LYS A 208 10.66 -17.15 -21.18
N ALA A 209 11.14 -18.39 -21.37
CA ALA A 209 10.87 -19.23 -22.54
C ALA A 209 9.67 -20.17 -22.32
N GLY A 210 9.01 -20.14 -21.16
CA GLY A 210 7.88 -21.01 -20.84
C GLY A 210 8.28 -22.42 -20.39
N ASN A 211 9.57 -22.70 -20.15
CA ASN A 211 10.04 -23.98 -19.64
C ASN A 211 10.03 -23.97 -18.12
N ASN A 212 9.75 -25.12 -17.51
CA ASN A 212 9.94 -25.28 -16.07
C ASN A 212 11.43 -25.13 -15.77
N LYS A 213 11.79 -24.10 -15.00
CA LYS A 213 13.15 -23.99 -14.49
C LYS A 213 13.35 -25.12 -13.47
N ALA A 214 14.06 -26.17 -13.86
CA ALA A 214 14.49 -27.20 -12.93
C ALA A 214 15.51 -26.57 -11.98
N GLU A 215 15.14 -26.41 -10.71
CA GLU A 215 16.07 -26.08 -9.63
C GLU A 215 16.90 -27.31 -9.24
#